data_AF-A0A0D3D9L3-F1
#
_entry.id   AF-A0A0D3D9L3-F1
#
_cell.length_a   1.000
_cell.length_b   1.000
_cell.length_c   1.000
_cell.angle_alpha   90.00
_cell.angle_beta   90.00
_cell.angle_gamma   90.00
#
_symmetry.space_group_name_H-M   'P 1'
#
loop_
_entity.id
_entity.type
_entity.pdbx_description
1 polymer ?
#
loop_
_entity_poly.entity_id
_entity_poly.type
_entity_poly.pdbx_seq_one_letter_code
_entity_poly.pdbx_strand_id
1 'polypeptide(L)' 'MQNQAKKLALKEMHEENKMLLTNLESISDHTTREFIRSEQERIIKKRTRGQQQPPNAPTFYGQLFSDIEGSGSGLPEY' A
#
# COMPACT_ATOMS: atom_id res chain seq x y z
N MET A 1 4.45 -24.43 -9.16
CA MET A 1 5.40 -23.60 -8.38
C MET A 1 5.05 -22.10 -8.31
N GLN A 2 4.53 -21.46 -9.37
CA GLN A 2 4.23 -20.00 -9.33
C GLN A 2 3.25 -19.54 -8.23
N ASN A 3 2.30 -20.38 -7.83
CA ASN A 3 1.28 -20.01 -6.84
C ASN A 3 1.86 -19.82 -5.41
N GLN A 4 2.89 -20.60 -5.05
CA GLN A 4 3.55 -20.48 -3.74
C GLN A 4 4.37 -19.20 -3.64
N ALA A 5 5.13 -18.85 -4.68
CA ALA A 5 5.89 -17.60 -4.74
C ALA A 5 4.97 -16.36 -4.68
N LYS A 6 3.83 -16.39 -5.40
CA LYS A 6 2.82 -15.32 -5.32
C LYS A 6 2.21 -15.19 -3.93
N LYS A 7 1.90 -16.30 -3.25
CA LYS A 7 1.40 -16.30 -1.87
C LYS A 7 2.42 -15.71 -0.89
N LEU A 8 3.70 -16.06 -1.05
CA LEU A 8 4.78 -15.52 -0.21
C LEU A 8 4.92 -14.01 -0.40
N ALA A 9 4.97 -13.54 -1.66
CA ALA A 9 5.05 -12.11 -1.97
C ALA A 9 3.86 -11.32 -1.41
N LEU A 10 2.65 -11.88 -1.48
CA LEU A 10 1.46 -11.24 -0.90
C LEU A 10 1.55 -11.16 0.62
N LYS A 11 2.04 -12.21 1.28
CA LYS A 11 2.25 -12.22 2.73
C LYS A 11 3.27 -11.16 3.15
N GLU A 12 4.42 -11.10 2.46
CA GLU A 12 5.45 -10.09 2.72
C GLU A 12 4.90 -8.67 2.53
N MET A 13 4.16 -8.42 1.45
CA MET A 13 3.53 -7.12 1.19
C MET A 13 2.55 -6.74 2.31
N HIS A 14 1.77 -7.69 2.80
CA HIS A 14 0.82 -7.47 3.89
C HIS A 14 1.53 -7.14 5.21
N GLU A 15 2.60 -7.86 5.55
CA GLU A 15 3.41 -7.58 6.75
C GLU A 15 4.06 -6.20 6.69
N GLU A 16 4.63 -5.82 5.54
CA GLU A 16 5.17 -4.48 5.33
C GLU A 16 4.10 -3.39 5.43
N ASN A 17 2.90 -3.62 4.87
CA ASN A 17 1.79 -2.67 4.98
C ASN A 17 1.35 -2.49 6.44
N LYS A 18 1.30 -3.57 7.22
CA LYS A 18 1.00 -3.48 8.65
C LYS A 18 2.02 -2.59 9.38
N MET A 19 3.31 -2.74 9.08
CA MET A 19 4.36 -1.88 9.64
C MET A 19 4.19 -0.41 9.24
N LEU A 20 3.90 -0.14 7.96
CA LEU A 20 3.67 1.22 7.46
C LEU A 20 2.44 1.91 8.07
N LEU A 21 1.37 1.15 8.32
CA LEU A 21 0.13 1.69 8.89
C LEU A 21 0.15 1.77 10.42
N THR A 22 1.24 1.35 11.06
CA THR A 22 1.38 1.45 12.52
C THR A 22 1.54 2.92 12.92
N ASN A 23 0.65 3.41 13.79
CA ASN A 23 0.68 4.77 14.30
C ASN A 23 1.77 4.93 15.38
N LEU A 24 2.81 5.69 15.07
CA LEU A 24 3.94 5.94 15.99
C LEU A 24 3.51 6.67 17.27
N GLU A 25 2.51 7.56 17.19
CA GLU A 25 2.05 8.36 18.34
C GLU A 25 1.31 7.51 19.39
N SER A 26 0.83 6.32 18.98
CA SER A 26 0.20 5.37 19.90
C SER A 26 1.21 4.54 20.70
N ILE A 27 2.52 4.67 20.41
CA ILE A 27 3.59 3.88 21.02
C ILE A 27 4.27 4.71 22.12
N SER A 28 4.03 4.32 23.37
CA SER A 28 4.61 4.99 24.55
C SER A 28 6.11 4.78 24.67
N ASP A 29 6.60 3.56 24.39
CA ASP A 29 8.02 3.24 24.49
C ASP A 29 8.83 3.88 23.36
N HIS A 30 9.81 4.71 23.73
CA HIS A 30 10.62 5.46 22.77
C HIS A 30 11.41 4.54 21.85
N THR A 31 12.05 3.52 22.41
CA THR A 31 12.91 2.59 21.65
C THR A 31 12.10 1.84 20.59
N THR A 32 10.94 1.33 20.97
CA THR A 32 10.01 0.62 20.07
C THR A 32 9.50 1.54 18.97
N ARG A 33 9.19 2.80 19.31
CA ARG A 33 8.74 3.81 18.33
C ARG A 33 9.82 4.13 17.30
N GLU A 34 11.06 4.35 17.73
CA GLU A 34 12.17 4.62 16.81
C GLU A 34 12.51 3.42 15.94
N PHE A 35 12.43 2.21 16.50
CA PHE A 35 12.59 0.98 15.72
C PHE A 35 11.54 0.91 14.60
N ILE A 36 10.25 1.08 14.91
CA ILE A 36 9.18 1.02 13.90
C ILE A 36 9.35 2.14 12.87
N ARG A 37 9.72 3.36 13.29
CA ARG A 37 10.04 4.47 12.37
C ARG A 37 11.14 4.09 11.38
N SER A 38 12.24 3.51 11.86
CA SER A 38 13.34 3.08 10.99
C SER A 38 12.91 2.00 9.99
N GLU A 39 12.05 1.08 10.41
CA GLU A 39 11.50 0.05 9.52
C GLU A 39 10.54 0.64 8.47
N GLN A 40 9.72 1.62 8.84
CA GLN A 40 8.88 2.34 7.88
C GLN A 40 9.72 3.01 6.80
N GLU A 41 10.80 3.72 7.18
CA GLU A 41 11.72 4.32 6.22
C GLU A 41 12.39 3.28 5.31
N ARG A 42 12.81 2.14 5.88
CA ARG A 42 13.44 1.05 5.12
C ARG A 42 12.47 0.48 4.08
N ILE A 43 11.21 0.27 4.45
CA ILE A 43 10.16 -0.25 3.55
C ILE A 43 9.86 0.77 2.44
N ILE A 44 9.73 2.07 2.77
CA ILE A 44 9.52 3.13 1.78
C ILE A 44 10.68 3.13 0.77
N LYS A 45 11.93 3.17 1.25
CA LYS A 45 13.13 3.12 0.40
C LYS A 45 13.15 1.87 -0.50
N LYS A 46 12.80 0.69 0.05
CA LYS A 46 12.71 -0.57 -0.71
C LYS A 46 11.69 -0.46 -1.85
N ARG A 47 10.49 0.07 -1.57
CA ARG A 47 9.41 0.22 -2.54
C ARG A 47 9.75 1.26 -3.61
N THR A 48 10.29 2.41 -3.23
CA THR A 48 10.71 3.46 -4.18
C THR A 48 11.78 2.96 -5.15
N ARG A 49 12.75 2.17 -4.67
CA ARG A 49 13.77 1.55 -5.53
C ARG A 49 13.18 0.49 -6.48
N GLY A 50 12.19 -0.28 -6.03
CA GLY A 50 11.49 -1.25 -6.88
C GLY A 50 10.60 -0.62 -7.95
N GLN A 51 10.10 0.60 -7.72
CA GLN A 51 9.23 1.35 -8.65
C GLN A 51 10.00 2.06 -9.79
N GLN A 52 11.34 2.00 -9.80
CA GLN A 52 12.15 2.51 -10.95
C GLN A 52 12.18 1.53 -12.14
N GLN A 53 11.57 0.35 -12.03
CA GLN A 53 11.17 -0.44 -13.19
C GLN A 53 9.75 -0.02 -13.62
N PRO A 54 9.47 0.14 -14.92
CA PRO A 54 8.19 0.63 -15.40
C PRO A 54 7.07 -0.23 -14.80
N PRO A 55 6.02 0.39 -14.24
CA PRO A 55 4.95 -0.37 -13.62
C PRO A 55 4.18 -1.09 -14.73
N ASN A 56 4.44 -2.38 -14.89
CA ASN A 56 3.42 -3.33 -15.33
C ASN A 56 2.41 -3.50 -14.18
N ALA A 57 1.78 -2.39 -13.76
CA ALA A 57 0.63 -2.48 -12.88
C ALA A 57 -0.48 -3.16 -13.69
N PRO A 58 -1.05 -4.29 -13.22
CA PRO A 58 -2.29 -4.76 -13.80
C PRO A 58 -3.33 -3.65 -13.61
N THR A 59 -3.96 -3.26 -14.71
CA THR A 59 -5.00 -2.23 -14.90
C THR A 59 -6.26 -2.40 -14.02
N PHE A 60 -6.19 -3.20 -12.96
CA PHE A 60 -7.32 -3.60 -12.13
C PHE A 60 -7.83 -2.45 -11.25
N TYR A 61 -6.93 -1.64 -10.68
CA TYR A 61 -7.34 -0.51 -9.82
C TYR A 61 -7.75 0.74 -10.61
N GLY A 62 -7.26 0.92 -11.85
CA GLY A 62 -7.69 2.03 -12.72
C GLY A 62 -9.11 1.85 -13.23
N GLN A 63 -9.51 0.61 -13.54
CA GLN A 63 -10.87 0.29 -13.99
C GLN A 63 -11.93 0.49 -12.91
N LEU A 64 -11.62 0.23 -11.64
CA LEU A 64 -12.59 0.34 -10.54
C LEU A 64 -13.15 1.76 -10.35
N PHE A 65 -12.38 2.78 -10.74
CA PHE A 65 -12.78 4.19 -10.63
C PHE A 65 -13.15 4.83 -11.96
N SER A 66 -12.89 4.15 -13.09
CA SER A 66 -13.28 4.64 -14.42
C SER A 66 -14.80 4.66 -14.62
N ASP A 67 -15.52 3.77 -13.93
CA ASP A 67 -16.99 3.71 -13.99
C ASP A 67 -17.69 4.73 -13.07
N ILE A 68 -16.95 5.43 -12.21
CA ILE A 68 -17.50 6.41 -11.25
C ILE A 68 -17.46 7.83 -11.84
N GLU A 69 -16.61 8.07 -12.84
CA GLU A 69 -16.56 9.33 -13.59
C GLU A 69 -17.50 9.30 -14.81
N GLY A 70 -18.66 8.66 -14.64
CA GLY A 70 -19.78 8.76 -15.56
C GLY A 70 -20.44 10.12 -15.42
N SER A 71 -20.12 11.03 -16.34
CA SER A 71 -20.86 12.27 -16.60
C SER A 71 -22.37 11.99 -16.63
N GLY A 72 -23.06 12.34 -15.55
CA GLY A 72 -24.47 12.04 -15.36
C GLY A 72 -25.04 12.87 -14.22
N SER A 73 -25.58 14.03 -14.55
CA SER A 73 -26.41 14.88 -13.70
C SER A 73 -27.61 14.09 -13.15
N GLY A 74 -27.44 13.46 -12.00
CA GLY A 74 -28.44 12.60 -11.36
C GLY A 74 -28.49 12.76 -9.86
N LEU A 75 -28.22 13.96 -9.34
CA LEU A 75 -28.52 14.26 -7.94
C LEU A 75 -29.99 14.71 -7.83
N PRO A 76 -30.77 14.18 -6.86
CA PRO A 76 -32.13 14.65 -6.63
C PRO A 76 -32.11 16.08 -6.08
N GLU A 77 -32.98 16.93 -6.61
CA GLU A 77 -33.27 18.26 -6.05
C GLU A 77 -33.79 18.09 -4.61
N TYR A 78 -33.12 18.76 -3.67
CA TYR A 78 -33.63 19.01 -2.32
C TYR A 78 -34.17 20.43 -2.23
#